data_AF-A0A946XLW1-F1
#
_entry.id   AF-A0A946XLW1-F1
#
_cell.length_a   1.000
_cell.length_b   1.000
_cell.length_c   1.000
_cell.angle_alpha   90.00
_cell.angle_beta   90.00
_cell.angle_gamma   90.00
#
_symmetry.space_group_name_H-M   'P 1'
#
loop_
_entity.id
_entity.type
_entity.pdbx_description
1 polymer ?
#
loop_
_entity_poly.entity_id
_entity_poly.type
_entity_poly.pdbx_seq_one_letter_code
_entity_poly.pdbx_strand_id
1 'polypeptide(L)'
;MAADFADAGLSLWSFRRLILALYSILSMSSVVSAQSLDVFTVANIQVDVTAKTASAARKQALANGEKRSFELLLKRLTMRIDHQRLPVLEAKEISGYIQDFGVADEKNSAVRYLAKLTYRFKPRDIRFLLRDSDVQFAETRSKPILVLPVYQVAGAVSLWDDPNPWRQAWADRSKGDKKSNIDGLVPMIFASGDLTDIAITGAELAVKGDEQRLAALAKRYRVATSVVVLATLSSTSRGKPVLKISMFRYGDIENRQAFSTEISARQDEGIDALLKRAAIEISARIEDQWKAENLLEFERAGVVAVTLPINSLKQWVDAKRRLSRVAVIENAELVLLSRTEVRLNIHFIGEAEQLKLALAQADMVLTEDEGSWIVKLQARVKSGKIEGSKDGRGGK
;
A
#
# COMPACT_ATOMS: atom_id res chain seq x y z
N MET A 1 19.04 -59.60 65.20
CA MET A 1 20.25 -60.15 64.55
C MET A 1 20.13 -59.81 63.08
N ALA A 2 21.04 -58.94 62.56
CA ALA A 2 21.21 -58.49 61.15
C ALA A 2 20.02 -57.70 60.52
N ALA A 3 20.13 -56.45 60.05
CA ALA A 3 20.91 -55.91 58.90
C ALA A 3 20.44 -56.56 57.56
N ASP A 4 20.17 -55.90 56.42
CA ASP A 4 20.47 -54.54 55.95
C ASP A 4 19.86 -54.31 54.53
N PHE A 5 19.78 -53.03 54.08
CA PHE A 5 19.70 -52.48 52.70
C PHE A 5 18.54 -52.86 51.74
N ALA A 6 17.97 -52.03 50.84
CA ALA A 6 18.16 -50.65 50.32
C ALA A 6 16.82 -50.26 49.64
N ASP A 7 16.23 -49.08 49.85
CA ASP A 7 16.50 -47.77 49.25
C ASP A 7 16.43 -47.71 47.70
N ALA A 8 15.36 -47.10 47.20
CA ALA A 8 15.26 -46.51 45.86
C ALA A 8 14.14 -45.46 45.83
N GLY A 9 14.39 -44.31 46.47
CA GLY A 9 13.59 -43.10 46.30
C GLY A 9 13.64 -42.58 44.86
N LEU A 10 12.52 -42.69 44.15
CA LEU A 10 12.31 -41.98 42.88
C LEU A 10 12.23 -40.48 43.17
N SER A 11 13.35 -39.79 42.92
CA SER A 11 13.53 -38.36 43.15
C SER A 11 12.54 -37.52 42.34
N LEU A 12 11.90 -36.55 43.01
CA LEU A 12 11.07 -35.48 42.45
C LEU A 12 11.81 -34.51 41.49
N TRP A 13 13.02 -34.85 41.04
CA TRP A 13 13.90 -33.97 40.26
C TRP A 13 13.82 -34.19 38.74
N SER A 14 13.28 -35.32 38.27
CA SER A 14 13.14 -35.62 36.85
C SER A 14 11.84 -35.08 36.22
N PHE A 15 10.84 -34.70 37.02
CA PHE A 15 9.59 -34.09 36.51
C PHE A 15 9.68 -32.57 36.26
N ARG A 16 10.62 -31.87 36.93
CA ARG A 16 10.82 -30.42 36.73
C ARG A 16 11.60 -30.06 35.47
N ARG A 17 12.37 -30.99 34.89
CA ARG A 17 13.13 -30.75 33.65
C ARG A 17 12.31 -30.97 32.37
N LEU A 18 11.20 -31.70 32.43
CA LEU A 18 10.30 -31.89 31.29
C LEU A 18 9.34 -30.69 31.08
N ILE A 19 8.97 -29.99 32.15
CA ILE A 19 8.09 -28.80 32.09
C ILE A 19 8.85 -27.53 31.67
N LEU A 20 10.17 -27.47 31.92
CA LEU A 20 11.02 -26.36 31.48
C LEU A 20 11.47 -26.46 30.01
N ALA A 21 11.45 -27.65 29.39
CA ALA A 21 11.69 -27.81 27.95
C ALA A 21 10.44 -27.49 27.10
N LEU A 22 9.24 -27.56 27.68
CA LEU A 22 7.98 -27.24 27.00
C LEU A 22 7.61 -25.75 27.06
N TYR A 23 8.23 -24.98 27.96
CA TYR A 23 8.02 -23.52 28.09
C TYR A 23 9.03 -22.66 27.31
N SER A 24 10.11 -23.25 26.78
CA SER A 24 11.15 -22.51 26.05
C SER A 24 10.98 -22.52 24.52
N ILE A 25 9.98 -23.22 23.98
CA ILE A 25 9.64 -23.18 22.54
C ILE A 25 8.52 -22.17 22.24
N LEU A 26 7.94 -21.51 23.26
CA LEU A 26 6.86 -20.53 23.11
C LEU A 26 7.33 -19.06 23.10
N SER A 27 8.58 -18.79 22.72
CA SER A 27 9.15 -17.42 22.67
C SER A 27 9.76 -17.02 21.32
N MET A 28 9.38 -17.67 20.22
CA MET A 28 9.63 -17.17 18.85
C MET A 28 8.32 -17.04 18.08
N SER A 29 7.43 -16.19 18.59
CA SER A 29 6.38 -15.61 17.76
C SER A 29 6.89 -14.32 17.15
N SER A 30 7.82 -14.40 16.20
CA SER A 30 8.03 -13.34 15.23
C SER A 30 6.85 -13.36 14.27
N VAL A 31 5.71 -12.82 14.72
CA VAL A 31 4.60 -12.49 13.82
C VAL A 31 4.98 -11.18 13.12
N VAL A 32 5.96 -11.24 12.23
CA VAL A 32 5.98 -10.33 11.08
C VAL A 32 5.11 -11.01 10.02
N SER A 33 3.81 -11.09 10.31
CA SER A 33 2.85 -11.18 9.22
C SER A 33 2.87 -9.78 8.61
N ALA A 34 3.41 -9.65 7.41
CA ALA A 34 3.09 -8.54 6.54
C ALA A 34 1.59 -8.66 6.21
N GLN A 35 0.74 -8.29 7.17
CA GLN A 35 -0.61 -7.87 6.87
C GLN A 35 -0.45 -6.72 5.89
N SER A 36 -1.15 -6.79 4.76
CA SER A 36 -1.49 -5.60 3.99
C SER A 36 -1.95 -4.56 5.00
N LEU A 37 -1.13 -3.53 5.23
CA LEU A 37 -1.44 -2.48 6.20
C LEU A 37 -2.84 -2.00 5.90
N ASP A 38 -3.70 -2.11 6.90
CA ASP A 38 -5.04 -1.57 6.88
C ASP A 38 -4.94 -0.08 6.48
N VAL A 39 -5.86 0.38 5.64
CA VAL A 39 -5.86 1.74 5.09
C VAL A 39 -5.88 2.78 6.21
N PHE A 40 -6.45 2.43 7.37
CA PHE A 40 -6.52 3.23 8.59
C PHE A 40 -5.33 3.05 9.55
N THR A 41 -4.28 2.36 9.14
CA THR A 41 -3.05 2.20 9.93
C THR A 41 -1.91 3.00 9.32
N VAL A 42 -1.26 3.83 10.14
CA VAL A 42 -0.07 4.60 9.76
C VAL A 42 1.10 4.11 10.58
N ALA A 43 2.08 3.48 9.92
CA ALA A 43 3.21 2.83 10.56
C ALA A 43 4.53 3.60 10.38
N ASN A 44 5.54 3.18 11.14
CA ASN A 44 6.94 3.63 11.02
C ASN A 44 7.17 5.12 11.29
N ILE A 45 6.27 5.81 12.00
CA ILE A 45 6.42 7.22 12.35
C ILE A 45 7.64 7.38 13.27
N GLN A 46 8.72 7.93 12.71
CA GLN A 46 9.96 8.13 13.45
C GLN A 46 9.81 9.37 14.33
N VAL A 47 10.05 9.19 15.63
CA VAL A 47 10.08 10.27 16.60
C VAL A 47 11.45 10.32 17.26
N ASP A 48 11.97 11.52 17.39
CA ASP A 48 13.23 11.82 18.06
C ASP A 48 13.06 13.16 18.77
N VAL A 49 12.87 13.11 20.08
CA VAL A 49 12.56 14.28 20.89
C VAL A 49 13.51 14.34 22.07
N THR A 50 14.05 15.54 22.32
CA THR A 50 14.82 15.84 23.53
C THR A 50 14.06 16.86 24.38
N ALA A 51 13.98 16.63 25.69
CA ALA A 51 13.32 17.49 26.65
C ALA A 51 14.04 17.47 28.01
N LYS A 52 13.53 18.22 28.99
CA LYS A 52 14.15 18.32 30.33
C LYS A 52 14.22 16.98 31.08
N THR A 53 13.31 16.05 30.78
CA THR A 53 13.27 14.71 31.38
C THR A 53 12.84 13.67 30.33
N ALA A 54 13.21 12.41 30.55
CA ALA A 54 12.78 11.27 29.75
C ALA A 54 11.25 11.20 29.59
N SER A 55 10.50 11.43 30.67
CA SER A 55 9.03 11.44 30.65
C SER A 55 8.47 12.58 29.81
N ALA A 56 9.04 13.77 29.90
CA ALA A 56 8.65 14.91 29.06
C ALA A 56 8.96 14.64 27.58
N ALA A 57 10.14 14.09 27.28
CA ALA A 57 10.56 13.75 25.93
C ALA A 57 9.61 12.72 25.31
N ARG A 58 9.26 11.67 26.06
CA ARG A 58 8.30 10.65 25.63
C ARG A 58 6.91 11.22 25.39
N LYS A 59 6.38 12.01 26.33
CA LYS A 59 5.06 12.64 26.19
C LYS A 59 4.97 13.51 24.93
N GLN A 60 6.00 14.31 24.67
CA GLN A 60 6.06 15.15 23.48
C GLN A 60 6.25 14.34 22.19
N ALA A 61 7.07 13.28 22.23
CA ALA A 61 7.23 12.38 21.09
C ALA A 61 5.93 11.70 20.69
N LEU A 62 5.15 11.21 21.66
CA LEU A 62 3.84 10.60 21.39
C LEU A 62 2.86 11.64 20.81
N ALA A 63 2.78 12.83 21.39
CA ALA A 63 1.90 13.89 20.86
C ALA A 63 2.28 14.31 19.41
N ASN A 64 3.58 14.41 19.12
CA ASN A 64 4.06 14.68 17.76
C ASN A 64 3.72 13.52 16.80
N GLY A 65 3.86 12.28 17.27
CA GLY A 65 3.51 11.07 16.54
C GLY A 65 2.02 10.99 16.18
N GLU A 66 1.14 11.30 17.14
CA GLU A 66 -0.31 11.37 16.94
C GLU A 66 -0.68 12.41 15.89
N LYS A 67 -0.22 13.66 16.05
CA LYS A 67 -0.47 14.74 15.08
C LYS A 67 0.01 14.36 13.68
N ARG A 68 1.22 13.83 13.58
CA ARG A 68 1.82 13.48 12.28
C ARG A 68 1.12 12.29 11.62
N SER A 69 0.79 11.24 12.37
CA SER A 69 0.10 10.07 11.84
C SER A 69 -1.31 10.41 11.37
N PHE A 70 -2.02 11.26 12.12
CA PHE A 70 -3.36 11.73 11.77
C PHE A 70 -3.35 12.54 10.46
N GLU A 71 -2.44 13.52 10.34
CA GLU A 71 -2.27 14.30 9.11
C GLU A 71 -1.98 13.39 7.89
N LEU A 72 -1.09 12.41 8.07
CA LEU A 72 -0.75 11.45 7.00
C LEU A 72 -1.94 10.57 6.61
N LEU A 73 -2.74 10.12 7.59
CA LEU A 73 -3.96 9.35 7.30
C LEU A 73 -4.96 10.18 6.51
N LEU A 74 -5.26 11.41 6.94
CA LEU A 74 -6.23 12.25 6.24
C LEU A 74 -5.78 12.55 4.80
N LYS A 75 -4.49 12.86 4.59
CA LYS A 75 -3.92 13.07 3.25
C LYS A 75 -3.90 11.81 2.40
N ARG A 76 -3.79 10.62 3.01
CA ARG A 76 -3.91 9.34 2.30
C ARG A 76 -5.32 9.16 1.74
N LEU A 77 -6.34 9.49 2.52
CA LEU A 77 -7.75 9.26 2.15
C LEU A 77 -8.31 10.34 1.21
N THR A 78 -7.77 11.56 1.26
CA THR A 78 -8.35 12.74 0.56
C THR A 78 -7.51 13.21 -0.61
N MET A 79 -8.15 13.88 -1.58
CA MET A 79 -7.49 14.46 -2.75
C MET A 79 -6.66 15.68 -2.35
N ARG A 80 -5.57 15.97 -3.07
CA ARG A 80 -4.70 17.12 -2.77
C ARG A 80 -5.44 18.47 -2.75
N ILE A 81 -6.45 18.62 -3.58
CA ILE A 81 -7.26 19.84 -3.65
C ILE A 81 -7.94 20.17 -2.31
N ASP A 82 -8.25 19.16 -1.50
CA ASP A 82 -8.93 19.31 -0.21
C ASP A 82 -7.97 19.40 0.97
N HIS A 83 -6.65 19.26 0.77
CA HIS A 83 -5.68 19.19 1.87
C HIS A 83 -5.66 20.45 2.75
N GLN A 84 -6.04 21.61 2.19
CA GLN A 84 -6.16 22.87 2.94
C GLN A 84 -7.42 22.94 3.80
N ARG A 85 -8.44 22.14 3.49
CA ARG A 85 -9.72 22.07 4.21
C ARG A 85 -9.73 21.00 5.30
N LEU A 86 -8.65 20.22 5.42
CA LEU A 86 -8.58 19.12 6.38
C LEU A 86 -8.66 19.65 7.83
N PRO A 87 -9.40 18.95 8.70
CA PRO A 87 -9.50 19.33 10.11
C PRO A 87 -8.13 19.23 10.79
N VAL A 88 -7.76 20.28 11.51
CA VAL A 88 -6.55 20.33 12.32
C VAL A 88 -6.95 20.20 13.79
N LEU A 89 -6.56 19.09 14.41
CA LEU A 89 -6.93 18.75 15.78
C LEU A 89 -5.69 18.68 16.69
N GLU A 90 -5.90 18.93 17.97
CA GLU A 90 -4.88 18.73 18.99
C GLU A 90 -4.73 17.25 19.34
N ALA A 91 -3.55 16.85 19.84
CA ALA A 91 -3.25 15.43 20.14
C ALA A 91 -4.31 14.79 21.06
N LYS A 92 -4.80 15.54 22.05
CA LYS A 92 -5.85 15.09 22.96
C LYS A 92 -7.18 14.75 22.25
N GLU A 93 -7.52 15.48 21.20
CA GLU A 93 -8.71 15.22 20.39
C GLU A 93 -8.47 14.04 19.44
N ILE A 94 -7.28 13.99 18.83
CA ILE A 94 -6.83 12.88 17.95
C ILE A 94 -6.88 11.54 18.70
N SER A 95 -6.54 11.52 19.99
CA SER A 95 -6.61 10.33 20.85
C SER A 95 -7.98 9.63 20.80
N GLY A 96 -9.08 10.38 20.60
CA GLY A 96 -10.42 9.81 20.48
C GLY A 96 -10.61 8.94 19.22
N TYR A 97 -9.89 9.25 18.14
CA TYR A 97 -9.94 8.55 16.86
C TYR A 97 -9.01 7.34 16.79
N ILE A 98 -8.09 7.19 17.75
CA ILE A 98 -7.12 6.09 17.79
C ILE A 98 -7.80 4.84 18.35
N GLN A 99 -7.68 3.73 17.62
CA GLN A 99 -8.09 2.40 18.08
C GLN A 99 -7.00 1.79 18.97
N ASP A 100 -5.75 1.82 18.49
CA ASP A 100 -4.56 1.45 19.26
C ASP A 100 -3.29 2.07 18.66
N PHE A 101 -2.19 1.96 19.40
CA PHE A 101 -0.87 2.32 18.90
C PHE A 101 0.17 1.29 19.34
N GLY A 102 1.23 1.17 18.55
CA GLY A 102 2.39 0.33 18.82
C GLY A 102 3.68 1.13 18.83
N VAL A 103 4.61 0.71 19.67
CA VAL A 103 5.96 1.29 19.77
C VAL A 103 6.99 0.22 19.39
N ALA A 104 7.89 0.58 18.49
CA ALA A 104 9.00 -0.26 18.05
C ALA A 104 10.32 0.52 18.12
N ASP A 105 11.44 -0.19 18.21
CA ASP A 105 12.79 0.39 18.31
C ASP A 105 12.92 1.48 19.38
N GLU A 106 12.22 1.32 20.52
CA GLU A 106 12.20 2.30 21.61
C GLU A 106 13.60 2.41 22.26
N LYS A 107 14.12 3.63 22.31
CA LYS A 107 15.35 3.98 23.01
C LYS A 107 15.09 5.20 23.86
N ASN A 108 15.50 5.11 25.12
CA ASN A 108 15.29 6.17 26.09
C ASN A 108 16.61 6.52 26.78
N SER A 109 16.86 7.81 26.97
CA SER A 109 17.95 8.34 27.79
C SER A 109 17.38 9.23 28.89
N ALA A 110 18.23 9.93 29.65
CA ALA A 110 17.76 10.86 30.68
C ALA A 110 16.90 12.01 30.12
N VAL A 111 17.12 12.39 28.87
CA VAL A 111 16.53 13.60 28.25
C VAL A 111 16.01 13.39 26.82
N ARG A 112 16.30 12.24 26.17
CA ARG A 112 15.96 11.99 24.76
C ARG A 112 15.17 10.70 24.61
N TYR A 113 14.15 10.75 23.76
CA TYR A 113 13.30 9.63 23.41
C TYR A 113 13.33 9.41 21.90
N LEU A 114 13.63 8.18 21.48
CA LEU A 114 13.56 7.74 20.09
C LEU A 114 12.66 6.51 19.98
N ALA A 115 11.79 6.47 18.98
CA ALA A 115 11.00 5.29 18.66
C ALA A 115 10.48 5.35 17.23
N LYS A 116 9.97 4.20 16.77
CA LYS A 116 9.06 4.10 15.63
C LYS A 116 7.66 3.83 16.16
N LEU A 117 6.72 4.71 15.83
CA LEU A 117 5.33 4.61 16.26
C LEU A 117 4.46 4.10 15.11
N THR A 118 3.47 3.29 15.46
CA THR A 118 2.40 2.86 14.57
C THR A 118 1.08 3.20 15.21
N TYR A 119 0.17 3.84 14.47
CA TYR A 119 -1.16 4.21 14.95
C TYR A 119 -2.21 3.56 14.07
N ARG A 120 -3.19 2.91 14.69
CA ARG A 120 -4.39 2.39 14.03
C ARG A 120 -5.58 3.25 14.42
N PHE A 121 -6.27 3.80 13.44
CA PHE A 121 -7.42 4.67 13.66
C PHE A 121 -8.73 3.91 13.51
N LYS A 122 -9.77 4.39 14.20
CA LYS A 122 -11.13 3.85 14.12
C LYS A 122 -11.75 4.30 12.78
N PRO A 123 -12.04 3.37 11.84
CA PRO A 123 -12.51 3.75 10.51
C PRO A 123 -13.83 4.55 10.54
N ARG A 124 -14.78 4.15 11.40
CA ARG A 124 -16.08 4.82 11.54
C ARG A 124 -15.93 6.29 11.94
N ASP A 125 -15.08 6.57 12.91
CA ASP A 125 -14.91 7.92 13.45
C ASP A 125 -14.18 8.84 12.45
N ILE A 126 -13.20 8.30 11.71
CA ILE A 126 -12.51 9.04 10.64
C ILE A 126 -13.46 9.35 9.48
N ARG A 127 -14.29 8.38 9.07
CA ARG A 127 -15.33 8.60 8.05
C ARG A 127 -16.29 9.70 8.49
N PHE A 128 -16.76 9.63 9.74
CA PHE A 128 -17.66 10.63 10.30
C PHE A 128 -17.02 12.02 10.29
N LEU A 129 -15.77 12.15 10.76
CA LEU A 129 -15.04 13.41 10.75
C LEU A 129 -14.92 14.02 9.35
N LEU A 130 -14.53 13.22 8.35
CA LEU A 130 -14.35 13.71 6.98
C LEU A 130 -15.70 14.13 6.35
N ARG A 131 -16.77 13.39 6.65
CA ARG A 131 -18.14 13.75 6.22
C ARG A 131 -18.63 15.03 6.88
N ASP A 132 -18.45 15.16 8.20
CA ASP A 132 -18.83 16.36 8.96
C ASP A 132 -18.04 17.59 8.48
N SER A 133 -16.80 17.38 8.01
CA SER A 133 -15.95 18.42 7.43
C SER A 133 -16.24 18.71 5.95
N ASP A 134 -17.23 18.06 5.33
CA ASP A 134 -17.55 18.17 3.90
C ASP A 134 -16.31 17.91 3.00
N VAL A 135 -15.53 16.89 3.34
CA VAL A 135 -14.36 16.46 2.57
C VAL A 135 -14.62 15.09 1.97
N GLN A 136 -14.56 15.01 0.64
CA GLN A 136 -14.66 13.74 -0.07
C GLN A 136 -13.40 12.90 0.12
N PHE A 137 -13.57 11.58 0.18
CA PHE A 137 -12.45 10.66 0.40
C PHE A 137 -12.67 9.31 -0.27
N ALA A 138 -11.55 8.61 -0.47
CA ALA A 138 -11.49 7.26 -0.99
C ALA A 138 -10.76 6.35 0.01
N GLU A 139 -11.22 5.11 0.12
CA GLU A 139 -10.61 4.10 0.98
C GLU A 139 -10.15 2.87 0.20
N THR A 140 -10.62 2.70 -1.04
CA THR A 140 -10.27 1.56 -1.88
C THR A 140 -8.80 1.66 -2.25
N ARG A 141 -7.97 0.75 -1.74
CA ARG A 141 -6.57 0.63 -2.14
C ARG A 141 -6.47 -0.15 -3.44
N SER A 142 -5.66 0.32 -4.38
CA SER A 142 -5.41 -0.41 -5.63
C SER A 142 -4.51 -1.62 -5.39
N LYS A 143 -4.57 -2.58 -6.31
CA LYS A 143 -3.48 -3.52 -6.52
C LYS A 143 -2.20 -2.76 -6.88
N PRO A 144 -1.01 -3.25 -6.49
CA PRO A 144 0.24 -2.60 -6.86
C PRO A 144 0.42 -2.50 -8.38
N ILE A 145 0.97 -1.38 -8.85
CA ILE A 145 1.31 -1.14 -10.26
C ILE A 145 2.83 -1.19 -10.46
N LEU A 146 3.28 -1.71 -11.61
CA LEU A 146 4.69 -1.63 -12.01
C LEU A 146 4.94 -0.38 -12.84
N VAL A 147 5.76 0.54 -12.34
CA VAL A 147 6.13 1.77 -13.04
C VAL A 147 7.41 1.56 -13.85
N LEU A 148 7.36 1.94 -15.13
CA LEU A 148 8.47 1.91 -16.09
C LEU A 148 8.80 3.34 -16.55
N PRO A 149 9.81 3.99 -15.93
CA PRO A 149 10.22 5.34 -16.31
C PRO A 149 11.04 5.30 -17.60
N VAL A 150 10.43 5.74 -18.71
CA VAL A 150 11.15 5.89 -19.99
C VAL A 150 11.54 7.35 -20.15
N TYR A 151 12.81 7.60 -20.40
CA TYR A 151 13.35 8.94 -20.63
C TYR A 151 13.68 9.13 -22.11
N GLN A 152 13.31 10.26 -22.68
CA GLN A 152 13.66 10.60 -24.06
C GLN A 152 14.27 11.99 -24.12
N VAL A 153 15.45 12.09 -24.75
CA VAL A 153 16.14 13.36 -24.96
C VAL A 153 16.89 13.33 -26.29
N ALA A 154 16.77 14.40 -27.07
CA ALA A 154 17.40 14.51 -28.40
C ALA A 154 17.17 13.28 -29.32
N GLY A 155 16.00 12.65 -29.21
CA GLY A 155 15.63 11.46 -29.98
C GLY A 155 16.09 10.12 -29.39
N ALA A 156 17.07 10.10 -28.47
CA ALA A 156 17.48 8.90 -27.75
C ALA A 156 16.42 8.53 -26.70
N VAL A 157 16.08 7.24 -26.60
CA VAL A 157 15.11 6.70 -25.65
C VAL A 157 15.83 5.74 -24.71
N SER A 158 15.61 5.89 -23.41
CA SER A 158 16.28 5.10 -22.38
C SER A 158 15.30 4.60 -21.34
N LEU A 159 15.43 3.32 -20.98
CA LEU A 159 14.62 2.67 -19.93
C LEU A 159 15.53 2.08 -18.86
N TRP A 160 16.46 1.22 -19.28
CA TRP A 160 17.37 0.51 -18.37
C TRP A 160 18.76 1.12 -18.28
N ASP A 161 19.10 1.99 -19.23
CA ASP A 161 20.43 2.56 -19.41
C ASP A 161 20.91 3.33 -18.17
N ASP A 162 22.23 3.38 -17.99
CA ASP A 162 22.91 4.19 -16.98
C ASP A 162 23.81 5.22 -17.69
N PRO A 163 23.54 6.53 -17.58
CA PRO A 163 22.51 7.15 -16.73
C PRO A 163 21.09 7.17 -17.34
N ASN A 164 20.08 6.92 -16.50
CA ASN A 164 18.68 7.31 -16.74
C ASN A 164 18.20 8.23 -15.60
N PRO A 165 18.32 9.56 -15.77
CA PRO A 165 17.94 10.54 -14.75
C PRO A 165 16.46 10.48 -14.34
N TRP A 166 15.57 10.09 -15.26
CA TRP A 166 14.15 9.96 -14.94
C TRP A 166 13.88 8.75 -14.04
N ARG A 167 14.48 7.60 -14.34
CA ARG A 167 14.43 6.41 -13.49
C ARG A 167 14.99 6.71 -12.10
N GLN A 168 16.09 7.45 -12.02
CA GLN A 168 16.66 7.87 -10.74
C GLN A 168 15.71 8.79 -9.95
N ALA A 169 15.05 9.75 -10.60
CA ALA A 169 14.08 10.62 -9.96
C ALA A 169 12.90 9.85 -9.32
N TRP A 170 12.38 8.84 -10.01
CA TRP A 170 11.35 7.93 -9.47
C TRP A 170 11.87 7.08 -8.31
N ALA A 171 13.09 6.54 -8.42
CA ALA A 171 13.70 5.76 -7.35
C ALA A 171 13.93 6.60 -6.08
N ASP A 172 14.40 7.84 -6.23
CA ASP A 172 14.62 8.77 -5.13
C ASP A 172 13.30 9.19 -4.48
N ARG A 173 12.25 9.42 -5.27
CA ARG A 173 10.90 9.63 -4.74
C ARG A 173 10.46 8.44 -3.89
N SER A 174 10.55 7.20 -4.40
CA SER A 174 10.14 6.00 -3.66
C SER A 174 10.89 5.84 -2.33
N LYS A 175 12.18 6.19 -2.29
CA LYS A 175 12.95 6.25 -1.04
C LYS A 175 12.44 7.36 -0.11
N GLY A 176 12.09 8.52 -0.67
CA GLY A 176 11.44 9.63 0.04
C GLY A 176 10.13 9.22 0.69
N ASP A 177 9.22 8.56 -0.04
CA ASP A 177 7.92 8.06 0.45
C ASP A 177 8.10 7.05 1.60
N LYS A 178 9.08 6.13 1.47
CA LYS A 178 9.45 5.20 2.54
C LYS A 178 10.00 5.90 3.78
N LYS A 179 10.68 7.04 3.61
CA LYS A 179 11.23 7.82 4.72
C LYS A 179 10.16 8.70 5.39
N SER A 180 9.23 9.25 4.60
CA SER A 180 8.14 10.11 5.07
C SER A 180 6.89 9.33 5.51
N ASN A 181 6.89 8.00 5.31
CA ASN A 181 5.78 7.07 5.56
C ASN A 181 4.48 7.44 4.83
N ILE A 182 4.61 8.00 3.64
CA ILE A 182 3.48 8.23 2.75
C ILE A 182 3.21 6.90 2.04
N ASP A 183 2.35 6.07 2.64
CA ASP A 183 1.71 4.95 1.91
C ASP A 183 0.42 5.53 1.31
N GLY A 184 0.36 5.64 -0.02
CA GLY A 184 -0.83 6.09 -0.72
C GLY A 184 -1.85 4.98 -0.91
N LEU A 185 -2.91 5.26 -1.68
CA LEU A 185 -3.87 4.25 -2.08
C LEU A 185 -3.42 3.48 -3.33
N VAL A 186 -2.36 3.92 -4.02
CA VAL A 186 -1.80 3.27 -5.21
C VAL A 186 -0.37 2.82 -4.95
N PRO A 187 -0.14 1.56 -4.51
CA PRO A 187 1.21 1.06 -4.30
C PRO A 187 1.98 0.98 -5.63
N MET A 188 3.12 1.68 -5.70
CA MET A 188 3.97 1.71 -6.91
C MET A 188 5.21 0.86 -6.68
N ILE A 189 5.44 -0.10 -7.58
CA ILE A 189 6.63 -0.96 -7.63
C ILE A 189 7.47 -0.53 -8.82
N PHE A 190 8.80 -0.63 -8.69
CA PHE A 190 9.76 -0.27 -9.73
C PHE A 190 10.57 -1.49 -10.10
N ALA A 191 10.80 -1.68 -11.41
CA ALA A 191 11.63 -2.75 -11.90
C ALA A 191 13.11 -2.54 -11.52
N SER A 192 13.77 -3.64 -11.13
CA SER A 192 15.21 -3.71 -10.84
C SER A 192 16.06 -3.39 -12.07
N GLY A 193 15.56 -3.65 -13.27
CA GLY A 193 16.32 -3.47 -14.51
C GLY A 193 17.48 -4.44 -14.61
N ASP A 194 17.32 -5.65 -14.06
CA ASP A 194 18.31 -6.71 -14.22
C ASP A 194 18.33 -7.28 -15.66
N LEU A 195 19.28 -8.17 -15.95
CA LEU A 195 19.43 -8.77 -17.28
C LEU A 195 18.16 -9.47 -17.78
N THR A 196 17.30 -9.97 -16.89
CA THR A 196 16.06 -10.60 -17.30
C THR A 196 15.01 -9.56 -17.68
N ASP A 197 14.91 -8.46 -16.93
CA ASP A 197 14.03 -7.34 -17.29
C ASP A 197 14.41 -6.75 -18.65
N ILE A 198 15.72 -6.58 -18.88
CA ILE A 198 16.29 -6.09 -20.14
C ILE A 198 15.95 -7.04 -21.30
N ALA A 199 16.04 -8.36 -21.10
CA ALA A 199 15.68 -9.33 -22.11
C ALA A 199 14.17 -9.34 -22.42
N ILE A 200 13.32 -9.06 -21.43
CA ILE A 200 11.86 -9.01 -21.60
C ILE A 200 11.43 -7.79 -22.42
N THR A 201 11.94 -6.59 -22.13
CA THR A 201 11.55 -5.38 -22.88
C THR A 201 12.68 -4.37 -22.99
N GLY A 202 12.80 -3.72 -24.15
CA GLY A 202 13.63 -2.53 -24.36
C GLY A 202 12.83 -1.24 -24.24
N ALA A 203 13.52 -0.09 -24.36
CA ALA A 203 12.91 1.23 -24.21
C ALA A 203 11.91 1.52 -25.34
N GLU A 204 12.25 1.19 -26.59
CA GLU A 204 11.43 1.42 -27.77
C GLU A 204 10.15 0.58 -27.74
N LEU A 205 10.25 -0.68 -27.30
CA LEU A 205 9.12 -1.59 -27.19
C LEU A 205 8.16 -1.15 -26.07
N ALA A 206 8.70 -0.65 -24.96
CA ALA A 206 7.90 -0.07 -23.89
C ALA A 206 7.15 1.19 -24.36
N VAL A 207 7.79 2.07 -25.13
CA VAL A 207 7.14 3.28 -25.71
C VAL A 207 6.07 2.91 -26.74
N LYS A 208 6.33 1.90 -27.58
CA LYS A 208 5.35 1.38 -28.55
C LYS A 208 4.17 0.67 -27.89
N GLY A 209 4.27 0.36 -26.58
CA GLY A 209 3.21 -0.32 -25.86
C GLY A 209 3.09 -1.80 -26.23
N ASP A 210 4.21 -2.50 -26.40
CA ASP A 210 4.21 -3.95 -26.63
C ASP A 210 3.56 -4.69 -25.45
N GLU A 211 2.26 -4.97 -25.57
CA GLU A 211 1.42 -5.52 -24.51
C GLU A 211 1.92 -6.88 -24.03
N GLN A 212 2.42 -7.72 -24.94
CA GLN A 212 2.92 -9.04 -24.60
C GLN A 212 4.15 -8.95 -23.69
N ARG A 213 5.10 -8.06 -24.01
CA ARG A 213 6.30 -7.85 -23.21
C ARG A 213 5.99 -7.16 -21.88
N LEU A 214 5.10 -6.17 -21.90
CA LEU A 214 4.65 -5.49 -20.69
C LEU A 214 3.89 -6.43 -19.75
N ALA A 215 3.04 -7.32 -20.28
CA ALA A 215 2.37 -8.36 -19.51
C ALA A 215 3.36 -9.40 -18.96
N ALA A 216 4.39 -9.79 -19.73
CA ALA A 216 5.44 -10.68 -19.26
C ALA A 216 6.21 -10.06 -18.08
N LEU A 217 6.50 -8.76 -18.14
CA LEU A 217 7.14 -8.03 -17.05
C LEU A 217 6.21 -7.90 -15.83
N ALA A 218 4.93 -7.55 -16.04
CA ALA A 218 3.92 -7.50 -14.99
C ALA A 218 3.83 -8.84 -14.23
N LYS A 219 3.83 -9.96 -14.96
CA LYS A 219 3.82 -11.32 -14.40
C LYS A 219 5.06 -11.60 -13.55
N ARG A 220 6.25 -11.21 -14.01
CA ARG A 220 7.51 -11.34 -13.24
C ARG A 220 7.44 -10.61 -11.91
N TYR A 221 6.94 -9.37 -11.92
CA TYR A 221 6.78 -8.55 -10.72
C TYR A 221 5.51 -8.86 -9.92
N ARG A 222 4.70 -9.82 -10.39
CA ARG A 222 3.43 -10.24 -9.75
C ARG A 222 2.50 -9.05 -9.52
N VAL A 223 2.33 -8.25 -10.56
CA VAL A 223 1.34 -7.18 -10.62
C VAL A 223 0.37 -7.42 -11.77
N ALA A 224 -0.84 -6.88 -11.66
CA ALA A 224 -1.84 -6.96 -12.71
C ALA A 224 -1.72 -5.81 -13.73
N THR A 225 -0.91 -4.80 -13.44
CA THR A 225 -0.84 -3.58 -14.25
C THR A 225 0.59 -3.06 -14.34
N SER A 226 0.99 -2.73 -15.57
CA SER A 226 2.21 -1.97 -15.86
C SER A 226 1.85 -0.56 -16.33
N VAL A 227 2.67 0.42 -15.95
CA VAL A 227 2.50 1.82 -16.31
C VAL A 227 3.80 2.32 -16.92
N VAL A 228 3.75 2.69 -18.20
CA VAL A 228 4.86 3.33 -18.89
C VAL A 228 4.72 4.83 -18.69
N VAL A 229 5.75 5.44 -18.08
CA VAL A 229 5.81 6.89 -17.85
C VAL A 229 6.91 7.46 -18.72
N LEU A 230 6.54 7.89 -19.93
CA LEU A 230 7.45 8.49 -20.89
C LEU A 230 7.64 9.97 -20.57
N ALA A 231 8.88 10.37 -20.29
CA ALA A 231 9.28 11.75 -20.09
C ALA A 231 10.21 12.20 -21.23
N THR A 232 9.70 13.07 -22.10
CA THR A 232 10.45 13.67 -23.21
C THR A 232 10.96 15.04 -22.80
N LEU A 233 12.27 15.19 -22.66
CA LEU A 233 12.93 16.46 -22.37
C LEU A 233 13.13 17.24 -23.67
N SER A 234 12.65 18.47 -23.67
CA SER A 234 12.88 19.47 -24.71
C SER A 234 13.21 20.83 -24.09
N SER A 235 13.43 21.83 -24.93
CA SER A 235 13.61 23.22 -24.50
C SER A 235 12.65 24.12 -25.28
N THR A 236 12.12 25.14 -24.61
CA THR A 236 11.39 26.23 -25.29
C THR A 236 12.32 26.99 -26.25
N SER A 237 11.75 27.83 -27.11
CA SER A 237 12.50 28.77 -27.96
C SER A 237 13.43 29.70 -27.18
N ARG A 238 13.18 29.92 -25.88
CA ARG A 238 14.00 30.73 -24.97
C ARG A 238 15.04 29.89 -24.19
N GLY A 239 15.29 28.65 -24.59
CA GLY A 239 16.26 27.75 -23.95
C GLY A 239 15.81 27.15 -22.61
N LYS A 240 14.61 27.47 -22.14
CA LYS A 240 14.06 26.95 -20.88
C LYS A 240 13.70 25.46 -21.00
N PRO A 241 14.20 24.57 -20.12
CA PRO A 241 13.84 23.15 -20.16
C PRO A 241 12.35 22.90 -19.92
N VAL A 242 11.78 21.97 -20.69
CA VAL A 242 10.38 21.52 -20.59
C VAL A 242 10.36 20.00 -20.65
N LEU A 243 9.62 19.39 -19.73
CA LEU A 243 9.41 17.95 -19.70
C LEU A 243 7.97 17.64 -20.10
N LYS A 244 7.79 17.03 -21.26
CA LYS A 244 6.49 16.46 -21.66
C LYS A 244 6.40 15.04 -21.12
N ILE A 245 5.35 14.74 -20.38
CA ILE A 245 5.16 13.46 -19.71
C ILE A 245 3.87 12.83 -20.21
N SER A 246 3.97 11.62 -20.75
CA SER A 246 2.84 10.80 -21.18
C SER A 246 2.80 9.51 -20.37
N MET A 247 1.63 9.18 -19.83
CA MET A 247 1.42 7.96 -19.06
C MET A 247 0.50 7.01 -19.80
N PHE A 248 0.92 5.74 -19.90
CA PHE A 248 0.15 4.67 -20.53
C PHE A 248 0.00 3.51 -19.54
N ARG A 249 -1.23 3.03 -19.39
CA ARG A 249 -1.56 1.92 -18.48
C ARG A 249 -1.86 0.66 -19.29
N TYR A 250 -1.27 -0.46 -18.86
CA TYR A 250 -1.41 -1.76 -19.50
C TYR A 250 -1.87 -2.82 -18.49
N GLY A 251 -2.98 -3.50 -18.77
CA GLY A 251 -3.56 -4.54 -17.90
C GLY A 251 -4.91 -5.05 -18.41
N ASP A 252 -5.54 -5.95 -17.65
CA ASP A 252 -6.77 -6.67 -18.07
C ASP A 252 -8.00 -5.76 -18.29
N ILE A 253 -7.97 -4.52 -17.78
CA ILE A 253 -9.02 -3.52 -17.94
C ILE A 253 -8.47 -2.43 -18.87
N GLU A 254 -8.83 -2.52 -20.16
CA GLU A 254 -8.48 -1.68 -21.34
C GLU A 254 -7.25 -0.75 -21.26
N ASN A 255 -6.36 -0.91 -22.25
CA ASN A 255 -5.19 -0.06 -22.47
C ASN A 255 -5.63 1.34 -22.93
N ARG A 256 -5.41 2.35 -22.09
CA ARG A 256 -5.68 3.75 -22.42
C ARG A 256 -4.46 4.61 -22.07
N GLN A 257 -4.17 5.60 -22.94
CA GLN A 257 -3.36 6.73 -22.51
C GLN A 257 -4.07 7.35 -21.31
N ALA A 258 -3.45 7.28 -20.14
CA ALA A 258 -4.09 7.69 -18.91
C ALA A 258 -4.11 9.22 -18.79
N PHE A 259 -3.01 9.90 -19.17
CA PHE A 259 -2.97 11.34 -19.39
C PHE A 259 -1.64 11.79 -20.05
N SER A 260 -1.58 13.06 -20.47
CA SER A 260 -0.35 13.76 -20.88
C SER A 260 -0.29 15.13 -20.20
N THR A 261 0.91 15.57 -19.84
CA THR A 261 1.15 16.88 -19.22
C THR A 261 2.51 17.44 -19.56
N GLU A 262 2.65 18.75 -19.49
CA GLU A 262 3.94 19.42 -19.66
C GLU A 262 4.33 20.16 -18.38
N ILE A 263 5.59 20.04 -18.00
CA ILE A 263 6.16 20.69 -16.82
C ILE A 263 7.38 21.48 -17.26
N SER A 264 7.29 22.80 -17.19
CA SER A 264 8.44 23.69 -17.41
C SER A 264 9.32 23.77 -16.16
N ALA A 265 10.63 23.96 -16.35
CA ALA A 265 11.54 24.34 -15.28
C ALA A 265 11.05 25.62 -14.56
N ARG A 266 11.38 25.78 -13.28
CA ARG A 266 11.27 27.07 -12.57
C ARG A 266 12.51 27.91 -12.88
N GLN A 267 12.50 29.17 -12.43
CA GLN A 267 13.71 30.00 -12.48
C GLN A 267 14.81 29.31 -11.66
N ASP A 268 16.02 29.25 -12.21
CA ASP A 268 17.21 28.62 -11.62
C ASP A 268 17.06 27.13 -11.25
N GLU A 269 16.06 26.44 -11.80
CA GLU A 269 15.86 25.00 -11.60
C GLU A 269 16.62 24.19 -12.66
N GLY A 270 17.63 23.43 -12.21
CA GLY A 270 18.34 22.47 -13.06
C GLY A 270 17.46 21.29 -13.48
N ILE A 271 17.89 20.58 -14.53
CA ILE A 271 17.15 19.43 -15.11
C ILE A 271 16.87 18.35 -14.05
N ASP A 272 17.84 18.01 -13.20
CA ASP A 272 17.65 17.00 -12.15
C ASP A 272 16.57 17.41 -11.13
N ALA A 273 16.51 18.70 -10.77
CA ALA A 273 15.49 19.22 -9.87
C ALA A 273 14.11 19.22 -10.53
N LEU A 274 14.04 19.57 -11.82
CA LEU A 274 12.82 19.46 -12.64
C LEU A 274 12.33 18.01 -12.69
N LEU A 275 13.21 17.03 -12.95
CA LEU A 275 12.86 15.61 -13.00
C LEU A 275 12.37 15.11 -11.64
N LYS A 276 13.05 15.43 -10.54
CA LYS A 276 12.60 15.06 -9.18
C LYS A 276 11.23 15.63 -8.86
N ARG A 277 11.00 16.91 -9.17
CA ARG A 277 9.70 17.55 -8.98
C ARG A 277 8.62 16.95 -9.85
N ALA A 278 8.93 16.65 -11.11
CA ALA A 278 8.02 16.01 -12.04
C ALA A 278 7.62 14.61 -11.57
N ALA A 279 8.56 13.77 -11.11
CA ALA A 279 8.24 12.45 -10.57
C ALA A 279 7.32 12.57 -9.35
N ILE A 280 7.53 13.60 -8.51
CA ILE A 280 6.66 13.86 -7.37
C ILE A 280 5.24 14.20 -7.79
N GLU A 281 5.11 15.12 -8.75
CA GLU A 281 3.82 15.58 -9.25
C GLU A 281 3.05 14.46 -9.95
N ILE A 282 3.72 13.70 -10.82
CA ILE A 282 3.08 12.63 -11.60
C ILE A 282 2.56 11.52 -10.70
N SER A 283 3.35 11.09 -9.71
CA SER A 283 2.89 10.07 -8.77
C SER A 283 1.74 10.57 -7.88
N ALA A 284 1.76 11.85 -7.47
CA ALA A 284 0.62 12.43 -6.76
C ALA A 284 -0.63 12.52 -7.64
N ARG A 285 -0.47 12.75 -8.95
CA ARG A 285 -1.57 12.76 -9.91
C ARG A 285 -2.18 11.37 -10.13
N ILE A 286 -1.37 10.31 -10.14
CA ILE A 286 -1.83 8.92 -10.17
C ILE A 286 -2.69 8.62 -8.94
N GLU A 287 -2.25 9.05 -7.75
CA GLU A 287 -3.00 8.92 -6.51
C GLU A 287 -4.32 9.70 -6.53
N ASP A 288 -4.30 10.96 -6.96
CA ASP A 288 -5.52 11.79 -7.04
C ASP A 288 -6.51 11.22 -8.06
N GLN A 289 -6.06 10.73 -9.22
CA GLN A 289 -6.93 10.10 -10.21
C GLN A 289 -7.58 8.84 -9.63
N TRP A 290 -6.81 7.98 -8.98
CA TRP A 290 -7.36 6.79 -8.33
C TRP A 290 -8.38 7.15 -7.25
N LYS A 291 -8.10 8.17 -6.44
CA LYS A 291 -9.04 8.67 -5.41
C LYS A 291 -10.32 9.20 -6.04
N ALA A 292 -10.23 10.01 -7.11
CA ALA A 292 -11.38 10.55 -7.83
C ALA A 292 -12.29 9.45 -8.39
N GLU A 293 -11.70 8.38 -8.94
CA GLU A 293 -12.42 7.21 -9.45
C GLU A 293 -13.05 6.33 -8.35
N ASN A 294 -12.63 6.50 -7.08
CA ASN A 294 -13.03 5.67 -5.94
C ASN A 294 -13.57 6.51 -4.76
N LEU A 295 -14.09 7.71 -5.01
CA LEU A 295 -14.73 8.52 -3.97
C LEU A 295 -15.96 7.80 -3.41
N LEU A 296 -16.12 7.86 -2.09
CA LEU A 296 -17.28 7.28 -1.43
C LEU A 296 -18.47 8.25 -1.51
N GLU A 297 -19.51 7.85 -2.25
CA GLU A 297 -20.76 8.62 -2.42
C GLU A 297 -21.82 8.18 -1.39
N PHE A 298 -21.70 8.64 -0.14
CA PHE A 298 -22.58 8.21 0.97
C PHE A 298 -24.08 8.55 0.80
N GLU A 299 -24.42 9.46 -0.11
CA GLU A 299 -25.81 9.80 -0.44
C GLU A 299 -26.48 8.73 -1.30
N ARG A 300 -25.69 7.83 -1.91
CA ARG A 300 -26.16 6.72 -2.73
C ARG A 300 -25.88 5.42 -2.00
N ALA A 301 -26.94 4.71 -1.65
CA ALA A 301 -26.85 3.37 -1.09
C ALA A 301 -27.57 2.39 -2.02
N GLY A 302 -26.88 1.30 -2.35
CA GLY A 302 -27.39 0.23 -3.19
C GLY A 302 -27.48 -1.08 -2.42
N VAL A 303 -28.37 -1.96 -2.88
CA VAL A 303 -28.42 -3.35 -2.46
C VAL A 303 -28.35 -4.22 -3.69
N VAL A 304 -27.42 -5.18 -3.70
CA VAL A 304 -27.31 -6.18 -4.77
C VAL A 304 -27.38 -7.58 -4.19
N ALA A 305 -28.29 -8.39 -4.72
CA ALA A 305 -28.37 -9.81 -4.42
C ALA A 305 -27.34 -10.55 -5.27
N VAL A 306 -26.36 -11.18 -4.62
CA VAL A 306 -25.28 -11.90 -5.31
C VAL A 306 -25.29 -13.39 -4.98
N THR A 307 -24.96 -14.19 -5.97
CA THR A 307 -24.66 -15.61 -5.81
C THR A 307 -23.15 -15.82 -5.86
N LEU A 308 -22.61 -16.52 -4.86
CA LEU A 308 -21.19 -16.83 -4.74
C LEU A 308 -21.02 -18.36 -4.78
N PRO A 309 -20.61 -18.93 -5.92
CA PRO A 309 -20.32 -20.36 -6.02
C PRO A 309 -19.16 -20.75 -5.10
N ILE A 310 -19.36 -21.77 -4.27
CA ILE A 310 -18.35 -22.33 -3.38
C ILE A 310 -18.21 -23.84 -3.56
N ASN A 311 -17.02 -24.36 -3.30
CA ASN A 311 -16.74 -25.79 -3.26
C ASN A 311 -16.37 -26.30 -1.86
N SER A 312 -16.24 -25.40 -0.90
CA SER A 312 -15.83 -25.72 0.47
C SER A 312 -16.17 -24.60 1.45
N LEU A 313 -16.30 -24.96 2.73
CA LEU A 313 -16.44 -23.98 3.81
C LEU A 313 -15.23 -23.03 3.90
N LYS A 314 -14.03 -23.54 3.58
CA LYS A 314 -12.81 -22.72 3.53
C LYS A 314 -12.91 -21.61 2.49
N GLN A 315 -13.50 -21.89 1.33
CA GLN A 315 -13.72 -20.88 0.29
C GLN A 315 -14.72 -19.81 0.76
N TRP A 316 -15.79 -20.21 1.44
CA TRP A 316 -16.73 -19.26 2.05
C TRP A 316 -16.06 -18.36 3.09
N VAL A 317 -15.25 -18.93 3.99
CA VAL A 317 -14.52 -18.15 5.00
C VAL A 317 -13.54 -17.15 4.36
N ASP A 318 -12.89 -17.52 3.25
CA ASP A 318 -12.04 -16.60 2.50
C ASP A 318 -12.86 -15.49 1.82
N ALA A 319 -14.00 -15.83 1.19
CA ALA A 319 -14.91 -14.86 0.61
C ALA A 319 -15.42 -13.84 1.64
N LYS A 320 -15.92 -14.31 2.78
CA LYS A 320 -16.39 -13.44 3.88
C LYS A 320 -15.30 -12.49 4.36
N ARG A 321 -14.05 -12.97 4.47
CA ARG A 321 -12.89 -12.14 4.85
C ARG A 321 -12.52 -11.11 3.78
N ARG A 322 -12.68 -11.42 2.50
CA ARG A 322 -12.42 -10.48 1.40
C ARG A 322 -13.50 -9.42 1.32
N LEU A 323 -14.78 -9.81 1.40
CA LEU A 323 -15.92 -8.90 1.46
C LEU A 323 -15.79 -7.90 2.62
N SER A 324 -15.39 -8.36 3.81
CA SER A 324 -15.21 -7.47 4.97
C SER A 324 -14.06 -6.46 4.84
N ARG A 325 -13.24 -6.55 3.79
CA ARG A 325 -12.13 -5.61 3.50
C ARG A 325 -12.50 -4.59 2.42
N VAL A 326 -13.66 -4.74 1.79
CA VAL A 326 -14.12 -3.85 0.72
C VAL A 326 -14.80 -2.65 1.38
N ALA A 327 -14.17 -1.48 1.27
CA ALA A 327 -14.60 -0.29 2.00
C ALA A 327 -16.02 0.18 1.68
N VAL A 328 -16.44 0.02 0.41
CA VAL A 328 -17.79 0.40 -0.05
C VAL A 328 -18.88 -0.52 0.51
N ILE A 329 -18.56 -1.72 1.01
CA ILE A 329 -19.55 -2.65 1.58
C ILE A 329 -19.84 -2.26 3.02
N GLU A 330 -21.07 -1.84 3.29
CA GLU A 330 -21.54 -1.55 4.66
C GLU A 330 -21.91 -2.85 5.38
N ASN A 331 -22.60 -3.74 4.67
CA ASN A 331 -23.10 -4.99 5.21
C ASN A 331 -23.20 -6.06 4.12
N ALA A 332 -23.01 -7.32 4.49
CA ALA A 332 -23.23 -8.47 3.60
C ALA A 332 -24.09 -9.49 4.35
N GLU A 333 -25.39 -9.48 4.07
CA GLU A 333 -26.37 -10.31 4.76
C GLU A 333 -26.43 -11.69 4.13
N LEU A 334 -26.31 -12.73 4.96
CA LEU A 334 -26.42 -14.12 4.51
C LEU A 334 -27.88 -14.49 4.31
N VAL A 335 -28.27 -14.72 3.05
CA VAL A 335 -29.61 -15.18 2.69
C VAL A 335 -29.65 -16.71 2.67
N LEU A 336 -28.65 -17.33 2.04
CA LEU A 336 -28.57 -18.79 1.91
C LEU A 336 -27.13 -19.27 1.97
N LEU A 337 -26.88 -20.36 2.67
CA LEU A 337 -25.62 -21.09 2.67
C LEU A 337 -25.88 -22.56 2.35
N SER A 338 -25.31 -23.04 1.25
CA SER A 338 -25.34 -24.45 0.85
C SER A 338 -23.92 -25.01 0.71
N ARG A 339 -23.80 -26.24 0.19
CA ARG A 339 -22.50 -26.85 -0.11
C ARG A 339 -21.85 -26.32 -1.39
N THR A 340 -22.66 -25.75 -2.29
CA THR A 340 -22.25 -25.36 -3.65
C THR A 340 -22.34 -23.86 -3.90
N GLU A 341 -23.12 -23.12 -3.12
CA GLU A 341 -23.29 -21.69 -3.27
C GLU A 341 -23.67 -20.98 -1.96
N VAL A 342 -23.37 -19.68 -1.93
CA VAL A 342 -23.82 -18.73 -0.91
C VAL A 342 -24.59 -17.62 -1.61
N ARG A 343 -25.76 -17.24 -1.08
CA ARG A 343 -26.50 -16.06 -1.54
C ARG A 343 -26.42 -14.96 -0.50
N LEU A 344 -26.09 -13.76 -0.95
CA LEU A 344 -25.88 -12.61 -0.09
C LEU A 344 -26.65 -11.41 -0.60
N ASN A 345 -27.20 -10.60 0.29
CA ASN A 345 -27.55 -9.22 -0.03
C ASN A 345 -26.38 -8.32 0.41
N ILE A 346 -25.72 -7.71 -0.55
CA ILE A 346 -24.62 -6.77 -0.28
C ILE A 346 -25.20 -5.36 -0.27
N HIS A 347 -25.11 -4.71 0.89
CA HIS A 347 -25.40 -3.29 1.06
C HIS A 347 -24.10 -2.52 0.85
N PHE A 348 -24.12 -1.56 -0.06
CA PHE A 348 -22.93 -0.82 -0.43
C PHE A 348 -23.21 0.66 -0.69
N ILE A 349 -22.16 1.46 -0.54
CA ILE A 349 -22.13 2.88 -0.84
C ILE A 349 -21.74 3.08 -2.30
N GLY A 350 -22.46 3.95 -3.01
CA GLY A 350 -22.17 4.32 -4.39
C GLY A 350 -22.90 3.47 -5.45
N GLU A 351 -22.33 3.43 -6.65
CA GLU A 351 -22.90 2.76 -7.83
C GLU A 351 -22.38 1.32 -8.00
N ALA A 352 -23.09 0.50 -8.77
CA ALA A 352 -22.72 -0.90 -9.01
C ALA A 352 -21.31 -1.08 -9.62
N GLU A 353 -20.89 -0.16 -10.50
CA GLU A 353 -19.54 -0.17 -11.09
C GLU A 353 -18.44 0.11 -10.05
N GLN A 354 -18.71 0.97 -9.04
CA GLN A 354 -17.79 1.20 -7.93
C GLN A 354 -17.67 -0.05 -7.05
N LEU A 355 -18.77 -0.74 -6.77
CA LEU A 355 -18.76 -2.02 -6.07
C LEU A 355 -17.92 -3.06 -6.84
N LYS A 356 -18.15 -3.19 -8.14
CA LYS A 356 -17.41 -4.10 -9.03
C LYS A 356 -15.90 -3.81 -9.01
N LEU A 357 -15.50 -2.54 -9.10
CA LEU A 357 -14.10 -2.12 -9.03
C LEU A 357 -13.48 -2.45 -7.66
N ALA A 358 -14.18 -2.17 -6.57
CA ALA A 358 -13.70 -2.41 -5.21
C ALA A 358 -13.58 -3.91 -4.89
N LEU A 359 -14.52 -4.72 -5.35
CA LEU A 359 -14.44 -6.19 -5.31
C LEU A 359 -13.21 -6.70 -6.08
N ALA A 360 -12.93 -6.13 -7.27
CA ALA A 360 -11.77 -6.51 -8.08
C ALA A 360 -10.43 -6.24 -7.36
N GLN A 361 -10.36 -5.18 -6.56
CA GLN A 361 -9.19 -4.91 -5.71
C GLN A 361 -9.05 -5.93 -4.56
N ALA A 362 -10.15 -6.55 -4.13
CA ALA A 362 -10.18 -7.62 -3.15
C ALA A 362 -10.10 -9.03 -3.76
N ASP A 363 -9.60 -9.17 -5.01
CA ASP A 363 -9.50 -10.43 -5.75
C ASP A 363 -10.87 -11.13 -5.91
N MET A 364 -11.92 -10.36 -6.15
CA MET A 364 -13.27 -10.86 -6.41
C MET A 364 -13.81 -10.21 -7.67
N VAL A 365 -14.47 -10.97 -8.54
CA VAL A 365 -15.08 -10.44 -9.76
C VAL A 365 -16.58 -10.52 -9.62
N LEU A 366 -17.23 -9.37 -9.83
CA LEU A 366 -18.67 -9.25 -9.95
C LEU A 366 -19.03 -9.22 -11.44
N THR A 367 -19.81 -10.20 -11.88
CA THR A 367 -20.34 -10.31 -13.25
C THR A 367 -21.85 -10.45 -13.19
N GLU A 368 -22.53 -9.84 -14.15
CA GLU A 368 -23.94 -10.07 -14.40
C GLU A 368 -24.07 -11.18 -15.45
N ASP A 369 -24.90 -12.18 -15.16
CA ASP A 369 -25.19 -13.32 -16.03
C ASP A 369 -26.70 -13.58 -15.99
N GLU A 370 -27.38 -13.43 -17.12
CA GLU A 370 -28.83 -13.61 -17.26
C GLU A 370 -29.67 -12.86 -16.20
N GLY A 371 -29.27 -11.64 -15.83
CA GLY A 371 -29.95 -10.82 -14.82
C GLY A 371 -29.67 -11.23 -13.36
N SER A 372 -28.74 -12.17 -13.15
CA SER A 372 -28.24 -12.57 -11.83
C SER A 372 -26.81 -12.09 -11.62
N TRP A 373 -26.54 -11.50 -10.46
CA TRP A 373 -25.20 -11.09 -10.09
C TRP A 373 -24.42 -12.24 -9.46
N ILE A 374 -23.23 -12.51 -10.01
CA ILE A 374 -22.36 -13.59 -9.56
C ILE A 374 -21.04 -13.00 -9.08
N VAL A 375 -20.63 -13.38 -7.88
CA VAL A 375 -19.31 -13.07 -7.32
C VAL A 375 -18.42 -14.30 -7.41
N LYS A 376 -17.27 -14.19 -8.08
CA LYS A 376 -16.26 -15.26 -8.15
C LYS A 376 -14.98 -14.82 -7.48
N LEU A 377 -14.36 -15.72 -6.71
CA LEU A 377 -13.03 -15.49 -6.15
C LEU A 377 -11.95 -15.67 -7.23
N GLN A 378 -11.03 -14.73 -7.32
CA GLN A 378 -9.80 -14.88 -8.09
C GLN A 378 -8.64 -15.40 -7.22
N ALA A 379 -7.67 -16.04 -7.86
CA ALA A 379 -6.42 -16.43 -7.22
C ALA A 379 -5.66 -15.17 -6.78
N ARG A 380 -5.18 -15.16 -5.54
CA ARG A 380 -4.41 -14.02 -5.01
C ARG A 380 -3.07 -13.92 -5.74
N VAL A 381 -2.78 -12.77 -6.34
CA VAL A 381 -1.44 -12.45 -6.81
C VAL A 381 -0.59 -12.09 -5.58
N LYS A 382 0.23 -13.03 -5.08
CA LYS A 382 1.07 -12.79 -3.89
C LYS A 382 2.20 -11.81 -4.21
N SER A 383 2.06 -10.55 -3.80
CA SER A 383 3.16 -9.58 -3.68
C SER A 383 4.27 -10.17 -2.80
N GLY A 384 5.45 -10.41 -3.38
CA GLY A 384 6.63 -10.92 -2.69
C GLY A 384 7.66 -9.82 -2.54
N LYS A 385 8.31 -9.74 -1.37
CA LYS A 385 9.52 -8.94 -1.15
C LYS A 385 10.55 -9.29 -2.22
N ILE A 386 11.02 -8.29 -2.97
CA ILE A 386 12.24 -8.41 -3.75
C ILE A 386 13.38 -8.42 -2.73
N GLU A 387 13.94 -9.59 -2.45
CA GLU A 387 15.21 -9.69 -1.74
C GLU A 387 16.28 -9.09 -2.64
N GLY A 388 16.90 -8.01 -2.17
CA GLY A 388 18.01 -7.37 -2.87
C GLY A 388 19.16 -8.36 -2.99
N SER A 389 19.52 -8.65 -4.24
CA SER A 389 20.75 -9.37 -4.58
C SER A 389 21.94 -8.69 -3.90
N LYS A 390 22.54 -9.39 -2.93
CA LYS A 390 23.92 -9.19 -2.52
C LYS A 390 24.75 -10.15 -3.35
N ASP A 391 25.41 -9.63 -4.38
CA ASP A 391 26.68 -10.16 -4.91
C ASP A 391 27.29 -9.04 -5.78
N GLY A 392 28.59 -8.72 -5.73
CA GLY A 392 29.69 -9.46 -5.15
C GLY A 392 30.81 -8.57 -4.60
N ARG A 393 31.39 -9.03 -3.50
CA ARG A 393 32.81 -8.83 -3.17
C ARG A 393 33.42 -10.23 -3.12
N GLY A 394 34.46 -10.47 -3.89
CA GLY A 394 35.34 -11.61 -3.65
C GLY A 394 36.22 -12.05 -4.83
N GLY A 395 37.50 -11.67 -4.78
CA GLY A 395 38.64 -12.36 -5.41
C GLY A 395 39.02 -11.84 -6.80
N LYS A 396 40.24 -11.35 -7.07
CA LYS A 396 41.53 -11.39 -6.38
C LYS A 396 42.22 -10.04 -6.48
#